data_AF-A0A851CTE8-F1
#
_entry.id   AF-A0A851CTE8-F1
#
_cell.length_a   1.000
_cell.length_b   1.000
_cell.length_c   1.000
_cell.angle_alpha   90.00
_cell.angle_beta   90.00
_cell.angle_gamma   90.00
#
_symmetry.space_group_name_H-M   'P 1'
#
loop_
_entity.id
_entity.type
_entity.pdbx_description
1 polymer ?
#
loop_
_entity_poly.entity_id
_entity_poly.type
_entity_poly.pdbx_seq_one_letter_code
_entity_poly.pdbx_strand_id
1 'polypeptide(L)'
;DNEIVSSLPLQVSLYFNVYFFPFWWLSTVVILYLKYPVLSDYYKFILVTIMILTSLIEVIRLYLGYLGNLQEKVPELAGFWLLSLLLQLPIILFLLFNEGLNIQALERAVHMVFASFLTFQVIAAFVTLKRMVNKLATHFHLREFHRLEEQPVPGFSSLGREEREVSMAGGGWG
;
A
#
# COMPACT_ATOMS: atom_id res chain seq x y z
N ASP A 1 0.79 4.15 24.21
CA ASP A 1 1.69 3.16 23.59
C ASP A 1 1.59 3.22 22.07
N ASN A 2 2.63 3.76 21.43
CA ASN A 2 2.73 3.83 19.97
C ASN A 2 3.10 2.44 19.44
N GLU A 3 2.12 1.55 19.32
CA GLU A 3 2.33 0.29 18.59
C GLU A 3 2.68 0.63 17.13
N ILE A 4 3.93 0.36 16.74
CA ILE A 4 4.40 0.44 15.36
C ILE A 4 3.48 -0.45 14.50
N VAL A 5 2.78 0.15 13.52
CA VAL A 5 1.85 -0.54 12.62
C VAL A 5 2.58 -1.11 11.41
N SER A 6 3.79 -0.61 11.14
CA SER A 6 4.65 -1.12 10.08
C SER A 6 4.82 -2.65 10.19
N SER A 7 4.65 -3.33 9.06
CA SER A 7 4.77 -4.78 8.98
C SER A 7 6.21 -5.15 8.66
N LEU A 8 6.92 -5.71 9.65
CA LEU A 8 8.27 -6.26 9.47
C LEU A 8 8.32 -7.35 8.39
N PRO A 9 7.38 -8.33 8.33
CA PRO A 9 7.40 -9.35 7.29
C PRO A 9 7.27 -8.76 5.88
N LEU A 10 6.47 -7.71 5.71
CA LEU A 10 6.34 -7.02 4.43
C LEU A 10 7.67 -6.35 4.03
N GLN A 11 8.36 -5.66 4.96
CA GLN A 11 9.66 -5.05 4.66
C GLN A 11 10.72 -6.07 4.26
N VAL A 12 10.80 -7.18 4.98
CA VAL A 12 11.77 -8.24 4.69
C VAL A 12 11.52 -8.82 3.29
N SER A 13 10.25 -9.05 2.94
CA SER A 13 9.91 -9.54 1.60
C SER A 13 10.22 -8.53 0.49
N LEU A 14 9.94 -7.24 0.70
CA LEU A 14 10.29 -6.18 -0.25
C LEU A 14 11.81 -6.10 -0.45
N TYR A 15 12.58 -6.18 0.63
CA TYR A 15 14.04 -6.20 0.58
C TYR A 15 14.56 -7.34 -0.29
N PHE A 16 14.11 -8.58 -0.05
CA PHE A 16 14.51 -9.71 -0.88
C PHE A 16 14.09 -9.54 -2.35
N ASN A 17 12.92 -8.95 -2.60
CA ASN A 17 12.44 -8.74 -3.97
C ASN A 17 13.30 -7.72 -4.74
N VAL A 18 13.86 -6.71 -4.08
CA VAL A 18 14.82 -5.77 -4.70
C VAL A 18 16.04 -6.49 -5.29
N TYR A 19 16.56 -7.51 -4.61
CA TYR A 19 17.70 -8.29 -5.12
C TYR A 19 17.29 -9.40 -6.10
N PHE A 20 16.12 -9.99 -5.89
CA PHE A 20 15.59 -11.02 -6.77
C PHE A 20 15.18 -10.44 -8.14
N PHE A 21 14.66 -9.22 -8.19
CA PHE A 21 14.13 -8.63 -9.42
C PHE A 21 15.18 -8.50 -10.55
N PRO A 22 16.41 -7.99 -10.33
CA PRO A 22 17.47 -8.00 -11.35
C PRO A 22 17.81 -9.40 -11.86
N PHE A 23 17.82 -10.40 -10.96
CA PHE A 23 18.06 -11.78 -11.33
C PHE A 23 16.93 -12.35 -12.20
N TRP A 24 15.68 -12.11 -11.79
CA TRP A 24 14.48 -12.47 -12.56
C TRP A 24 14.54 -11.84 -13.95
N TRP A 25 14.82 -10.54 -14.03
CA TRP A 25 14.89 -9.78 -15.28
C TRP A 25 15.96 -10.35 -16.22
N LEU A 26 17.17 -10.58 -15.72
CA LEU A 26 18.27 -11.14 -16.51
C LEU A 26 17.92 -12.55 -17.00
N SER A 27 17.36 -13.39 -16.12
CA SER A 27 16.92 -14.73 -16.50
C SER A 27 15.88 -14.69 -17.61
N THR A 28 14.89 -13.79 -17.53
CA THR A 28 13.86 -13.65 -18.56
C THR A 28 14.44 -13.12 -19.88
N VAL A 29 15.40 -12.19 -19.85
CA VAL A 29 16.11 -11.72 -21.06
C VAL A 29 16.87 -12.86 -21.74
N VAL A 30 17.64 -13.63 -20.97
CA VAL A 30 18.43 -14.75 -21.51
C VAL A 30 17.52 -15.80 -22.14
N ILE A 31 16.44 -16.18 -21.45
CA ILE A 31 15.47 -17.17 -21.97
C ILE A 31 14.77 -16.63 -23.23
N LEU A 32 14.35 -15.35 -23.21
CA LEU A 32 13.75 -14.71 -24.38
C LEU A 32 14.70 -14.71 -25.57
N TYR A 33 15.98 -14.40 -25.37
CA TYR A 33 17.00 -14.45 -26.42
C TYR A 33 17.15 -15.85 -27.01
N LEU A 34 17.21 -16.88 -26.17
CA LEU A 34 17.34 -18.27 -26.60
C LEU A 34 16.14 -18.76 -27.41
N LYS A 35 14.92 -18.37 -27.03
CA LYS A 35 13.69 -18.78 -27.74
C LYS A 35 13.25 -17.80 -28.85
N TYR A 36 13.93 -16.66 -28.99
CA TYR A 36 13.57 -15.63 -29.96
C TYR A 36 13.41 -16.15 -31.40
N PRO A 37 14.25 -17.09 -31.90
CA PRO A 37 14.11 -17.58 -33.27
C PRO A 37 12.87 -18.42 -33.54
N VAL A 38 12.37 -19.13 -32.52
CA VAL A 38 11.24 -20.08 -32.64
C VAL A 38 9.89 -19.48 -32.25
N LEU A 39 9.91 -18.28 -31.66
CA LEU A 39 8.71 -17.59 -31.21
C LEU A 39 8.03 -16.87 -32.39
N SER A 40 6.70 -16.77 -32.37
CA SER A 40 5.97 -15.96 -33.35
C SER A 40 6.22 -14.46 -33.13
N ASP A 41 6.11 -13.65 -34.20
CA ASP A 41 6.44 -12.23 -34.14
C ASP A 41 5.58 -11.43 -33.17
N TYR A 42 4.29 -11.76 -33.06
CA TYR A 42 3.40 -11.10 -32.10
C TYR A 42 3.79 -11.40 -30.64
N TYR A 43 4.23 -12.62 -30.33
CA TYR A 43 4.70 -12.96 -28.98
C TYR A 43 6.04 -12.30 -28.65
N LYS A 44 6.93 -12.10 -29.62
CA LYS A 44 8.17 -11.31 -29.41
C LYS A 44 7.82 -9.90 -28.93
N PHE A 45 6.92 -9.22 -29.64
CA PHE A 45 6.48 -7.88 -29.28
C PHE A 45 5.80 -7.83 -27.90
N ILE A 46 4.91 -8.78 -27.62
CA ILE A 46 4.22 -8.89 -26.33
C ILE A 46 5.22 -9.08 -25.18
N LEU A 47 6.18 -10.02 -25.31
CA LEU A 47 7.15 -10.29 -24.25
C LEU A 47 8.09 -9.11 -23.99
N VAL A 48 8.57 -8.43 -25.04
CA VAL A 48 9.39 -7.21 -24.89
C VAL A 48 8.59 -6.13 -24.17
N THR A 49 7.33 -5.95 -24.54
CA THR A 49 6.44 -4.98 -23.88
C THR A 49 6.22 -5.32 -22.41
N ILE A 50 5.95 -6.60 -22.10
CA ILE A 50 5.81 -7.09 -20.72
C ILE A 50 7.08 -6.85 -19.92
N MET A 51 8.26 -7.08 -20.50
CA MET A 51 9.54 -6.84 -19.83
C MET A 51 9.72 -5.37 -19.44
N ILE A 52 9.41 -4.45 -20.34
CA ILE A 52 9.49 -3.01 -20.07
C ILE A 52 8.45 -2.60 -19.02
N LEU A 53 7.18 -2.97 -19.22
CA LEU A 53 6.08 -2.63 -18.31
C LEU A 53 6.34 -3.18 -16.90
N THR A 54 6.71 -4.45 -16.79
CA THR A 54 7.04 -5.09 -15.52
C THR A 54 8.17 -4.36 -14.82
N SER A 55 9.20 -3.93 -15.54
CA SER A 55 10.32 -3.20 -14.93
C SER A 55 9.90 -1.85 -14.36
N LEU A 56 9.11 -1.08 -15.11
CA LEU A 56 8.61 0.22 -14.64
C LEU A 56 7.65 0.06 -13.46
N ILE A 57 6.71 -0.88 -13.58
CA ILE A 57 5.72 -1.16 -12.53
C ILE A 57 6.43 -1.64 -11.27
N GLU A 58 7.38 -2.58 -11.38
CA GLU A 58 8.05 -3.15 -10.22
C GLU A 58 8.84 -2.10 -9.44
N VAL A 59 9.55 -1.20 -10.12
CA VAL A 59 10.30 -0.13 -9.46
C VAL A 59 9.35 0.78 -8.66
N ILE A 60 8.26 1.22 -9.28
CA ILE A 60 7.26 2.09 -8.63
C ILE A 60 6.60 1.32 -7.47
N ARG A 61 6.25 0.05 -7.69
CA ARG A 61 5.62 -0.81 -6.70
C ARG A 61 6.54 -0.95 -5.49
N LEU A 62 7.78 -1.38 -5.65
CA LEU A 62 8.73 -1.54 -4.54
C LEU A 62 8.96 -0.23 -3.77
N TYR A 63 9.05 0.91 -4.47
CA TYR A 63 9.14 2.23 -3.84
C TYR A 63 7.92 2.54 -2.96
N LEU A 64 6.71 2.38 -3.49
CA LEU A 64 5.47 2.62 -2.74
C LEU A 64 5.30 1.66 -1.56
N GLY A 65 5.68 0.39 -1.72
CA GLY A 65 5.63 -0.60 -0.66
C GLY A 65 6.56 -0.25 0.51
N TYR A 66 7.79 0.15 0.20
CA TYR A 66 8.78 0.55 1.20
C TYR A 66 8.33 1.82 1.93
N LEU A 67 7.96 2.85 1.16
CA LEU A 67 7.54 4.15 1.66
C LEU A 67 6.26 4.05 2.49
N GLY A 68 5.21 3.42 1.95
CA GLY A 68 3.90 3.29 2.59
C GLY A 68 3.96 2.48 3.88
N ASN A 69 4.78 1.43 3.92
CA ASN A 69 4.92 0.60 5.11
C ASN A 69 5.81 1.26 6.20
N LEU A 70 6.93 1.91 5.84
CA LEU A 70 7.79 2.59 6.83
C LEU A 70 7.17 3.88 7.38
N GLN A 71 6.56 4.68 6.50
CA GLN A 71 5.98 5.98 6.89
C GLN A 71 4.50 5.86 7.29
N GLU A 72 3.98 4.62 7.38
CA GLU A 72 2.59 4.31 7.69
C GLU A 72 1.57 5.08 6.83
N LYS A 73 1.93 5.34 5.58
CA LYS A 73 1.09 6.09 4.65
C LYS A 73 0.14 5.17 3.89
N VAL A 74 -1.12 5.22 4.30
CA VAL A 74 -2.22 4.43 3.73
C VAL A 74 -2.33 4.60 2.20
N PRO A 75 -2.29 5.81 1.61
CA PRO A 75 -2.46 5.97 0.16
C PRO A 75 -1.36 5.27 -0.65
N GLU A 76 -0.10 5.38 -0.22
CA GLU A 76 1.06 4.79 -0.88
C GLU A 76 1.03 3.26 -0.78
N LEU A 77 0.69 2.73 0.40
CA LEU A 77 0.54 1.28 0.58
C LEU A 77 -0.67 0.73 -0.19
N ALA A 78 -1.74 1.51 -0.35
CA ALA A 78 -2.87 1.14 -1.21
C ALA A 78 -2.46 1.13 -2.68
N GLY A 79 -1.64 2.09 -3.13
CA GLY A 79 -1.03 2.10 -4.45
C GLY A 79 -0.17 0.87 -4.70
N PHE A 80 0.69 0.50 -3.75
CA PHE A 80 1.45 -0.77 -3.78
C PHE A 80 0.55 -1.99 -4.00
N TRP A 81 -0.52 -2.09 -3.19
CA TRP A 81 -1.45 -3.21 -3.23
C TRP A 81 -2.23 -3.26 -4.55
N LEU A 82 -2.65 -2.10 -5.06
CA LEU A 82 -3.36 -1.97 -6.33
C LEU A 82 -2.48 -2.37 -7.51
N LEU A 83 -1.25 -1.86 -7.58
CA LEU A 83 -0.29 -2.23 -8.64
C LEU A 83 0.01 -3.73 -8.61
N SER A 84 0.11 -4.32 -7.42
CA SER A 84 0.34 -5.75 -7.24
C SER A 84 -0.80 -6.60 -7.81
N LEU A 85 -2.05 -6.24 -7.53
CA LEU A 85 -3.23 -7.00 -7.96
C LEU A 85 -3.68 -6.71 -9.39
N LEU A 86 -3.72 -5.44 -9.80
CA LEU A 86 -4.30 -5.06 -11.08
C LEU A 86 -3.32 -5.14 -12.24
N LEU A 87 -2.03 -4.89 -12.00
CA LEU A 87 -1.04 -4.90 -13.07
C LEU A 87 -0.12 -6.13 -12.96
N GLN A 88 0.49 -6.34 -11.79
CA GLN A 88 1.51 -7.37 -11.67
C GLN A 88 0.94 -8.80 -11.71
N LEU A 89 -0.20 -9.04 -11.06
CA LEU A 89 -0.86 -10.35 -11.04
C LEU A 89 -1.29 -10.83 -12.42
N PRO A 90 -2.05 -10.07 -13.25
CA PRO A 90 -2.41 -10.56 -14.58
C PRO A 90 -1.20 -10.79 -15.48
N ILE A 91 -0.15 -9.96 -15.38
CA ILE A 91 1.09 -10.15 -16.12
C ILE A 91 1.78 -11.46 -15.72
N ILE A 92 1.93 -11.74 -14.42
CA ILE A 92 2.61 -12.97 -13.98
C ILE A 92 1.79 -14.22 -14.30
N LEU A 93 0.45 -14.14 -14.23
CA LEU A 93 -0.44 -15.22 -14.66
C LEU A 93 -0.30 -15.48 -16.16
N PHE A 94 -0.23 -14.44 -16.99
CA PHE A 94 0.01 -14.59 -18.43
C PHE A 94 1.35 -15.30 -18.71
N LEU A 95 2.42 -14.90 -18.02
CA LEU A 95 3.75 -15.52 -18.17
C LEU A 95 3.79 -16.98 -17.68
N LEU A 96 2.96 -17.35 -16.71
CA LEU A 96 2.93 -18.70 -16.14
C LEU A 96 2.06 -19.69 -16.92
N PHE A 97 0.95 -19.23 -17.49
CA PHE A 97 -0.11 -20.10 -18.01
C PHE A 97 -0.31 -20.02 -19.52
N ASN A 98 0.31 -19.05 -20.22
CA ASN A 98 0.17 -18.98 -21.67
C ASN A 98 1.10 -20.00 -22.36
N GLU A 99 0.54 -21.14 -22.74
CA GLU A 99 1.24 -22.21 -23.46
C GLU A 99 1.85 -21.76 -24.81
N GLY A 100 1.28 -20.71 -25.43
CA GLY A 100 1.80 -20.14 -26.67
C GLY A 100 3.21 -19.53 -26.54
N LEU A 101 3.70 -19.31 -25.32
CA LEU A 101 5.05 -18.80 -25.05
C LEU A 101 6.13 -19.89 -25.10
N ASN A 102 5.74 -21.17 -25.27
CA ASN A 102 6.63 -22.33 -25.20
C ASN A 102 7.51 -22.28 -23.93
N ILE A 103 6.82 -22.22 -22.78
CA ILE A 103 7.42 -21.91 -21.48
C ILE A 103 8.35 -23.06 -21.05
N GLN A 104 9.63 -22.74 -20.87
CA GLN A 104 10.61 -23.71 -20.37
C GLN A 104 10.46 -23.95 -18.87
N ALA A 105 10.90 -25.10 -18.37
CA ALA A 105 10.80 -25.42 -16.93
C ALA A 105 11.53 -24.39 -16.05
N LEU A 106 12.71 -23.93 -16.48
CA LEU A 106 13.47 -22.88 -15.79
C LEU A 106 12.73 -21.53 -15.80
N GLU A 107 12.17 -21.14 -16.95
CA GLU A 107 11.36 -19.92 -17.10
C GLU A 107 10.19 -19.93 -16.12
N ARG A 108 9.45 -21.04 -16.09
CA ARG A 108 8.32 -21.24 -15.19
C ARG A 108 8.74 -21.17 -13.73
N ALA A 109 9.87 -21.79 -13.35
CA ALA A 109 10.38 -21.75 -11.98
C ALA A 109 10.68 -20.31 -11.53
N VAL A 110 11.34 -19.52 -12.38
CA VAL A 110 11.68 -18.11 -12.09
C VAL A 110 10.42 -17.27 -11.95
N HIS A 111 9.42 -17.45 -12.81
CA HIS A 111 8.12 -16.78 -12.68
C HIS A 111 7.33 -17.23 -11.44
N MET A 112 7.40 -18.51 -11.05
CA MET A 112 6.73 -19.00 -9.84
C MET A 112 7.33 -18.39 -8.56
N VAL A 113 8.66 -18.23 -8.51
CA VAL A 113 9.32 -17.56 -7.38
C VAL A 113 8.87 -16.10 -7.31
N PHE A 114 8.83 -15.39 -8.43
CA PHE A 114 8.31 -14.02 -8.46
C PHE A 114 6.84 -13.94 -8.00
N ALA A 115 6.01 -14.88 -8.47
CA ALA A 115 4.61 -14.97 -8.09
C ALA A 115 4.44 -15.24 -6.59
N SER A 116 5.27 -16.07 -5.98
CA SER A 116 5.19 -16.35 -4.54
C SER A 116 5.53 -15.12 -3.69
N PHE A 117 6.56 -14.36 -4.07
CA PHE A 117 6.85 -13.05 -3.47
C PHE A 117 5.64 -12.11 -3.60
N LEU A 118 5.07 -11.99 -4.81
CA LEU A 118 3.93 -11.12 -5.07
C LEU A 118 2.71 -11.51 -4.21
N THR A 119 2.35 -12.79 -4.17
CA THR A 119 1.21 -13.27 -3.37
C THR A 119 1.41 -13.01 -1.88
N PHE A 120 2.60 -13.30 -1.36
CA PHE A 120 2.92 -13.01 0.04
C PHE A 120 2.78 -11.52 0.35
N GLN A 121 3.34 -10.66 -0.51
CA GLN A 121 3.29 -9.22 -0.32
C GLN A 121 1.87 -8.66 -0.39
N VAL A 122 1.02 -9.17 -1.30
CA VAL A 122 -0.40 -8.78 -1.38
C VAL A 122 -1.13 -9.08 -0.07
N ILE A 123 -0.95 -10.29 0.49
CA ILE A 123 -1.58 -10.68 1.74
C ILE A 123 -1.08 -9.82 2.90
N ALA A 124 0.25 -9.67 3.03
CA ALA A 124 0.85 -8.89 4.10
C ALA A 124 0.47 -7.39 4.02
N ALA A 125 0.46 -6.81 2.82
CA ALA A 125 0.03 -5.43 2.60
C ALA A 125 -1.45 -5.24 2.89
N PHE A 126 -2.33 -6.17 2.52
CA PHE A 126 -3.76 -6.11 2.87
C PHE A 126 -3.98 -6.08 4.39
N VAL A 127 -3.31 -6.98 5.13
CA VAL A 127 -3.39 -7.00 6.59
C VAL A 127 -2.89 -5.68 7.19
N THR A 128 -1.80 -5.14 6.65
CA THR A 128 -1.21 -3.87 7.11
C THR A 128 -2.13 -2.68 6.83
N LEU A 129 -2.72 -2.61 5.63
CA LEU A 129 -3.70 -1.60 5.26
C LEU A 129 -4.91 -1.61 6.20
N LYS A 130 -5.47 -2.80 6.48
CA LYS A 130 -6.61 -2.93 7.41
C LYS A 130 -6.28 -2.38 8.80
N ARG A 131 -5.07 -2.67 9.30
CA ARG A 131 -4.60 -2.16 10.60
C ARG A 131 -4.43 -0.64 10.59
N MET A 132 -3.80 -0.09 9.55
CA MET A 132 -3.57 1.35 9.43
C MET A 132 -4.88 2.14 9.32
N VAL A 133 -5.84 1.67 8.51
CA VAL A 133 -7.16 2.31 8.36
C VAL A 133 -7.93 2.31 9.67
N ASN A 134 -7.90 1.21 10.42
CA ASN A 134 -8.57 1.13 11.72
C ASN A 134 -7.96 2.12 12.73
N LYS A 135 -6.63 2.23 12.80
CA LYS A 135 -5.98 3.23 13.66
C LYS A 135 -6.32 4.66 13.25
N LEU A 136 -6.34 4.92 11.95
CA LEU A 136 -6.70 6.23 11.42
C LEU A 136 -8.12 6.61 11.85
N ALA A 137 -9.08 5.69 11.74
CA ALA A 137 -10.45 5.89 12.20
C ALA A 137 -10.52 6.17 13.72
N THR A 138 -9.82 5.39 14.54
CA THR A 138 -9.77 5.62 16.00
C THR A 138 -9.20 7.00 16.35
N HIS A 139 -8.11 7.42 15.70
CA HIS A 139 -7.52 8.74 15.94
C HIS A 139 -8.42 9.88 15.50
N PHE A 140 -9.14 9.73 14.38
CA PHE A 140 -10.11 10.73 13.94
C PHE A 140 -11.25 10.87 14.94
N HIS A 141 -11.85 9.77 15.39
CA HIS A 141 -12.92 9.80 16.39
C HIS A 141 -12.45 10.39 17.71
N LEU A 142 -11.28 10.00 18.22
CA LEU A 142 -10.73 10.57 19.46
C LEU A 142 -10.47 12.07 19.34
N ARG A 143 -9.95 12.54 18.19
CA ARG A 143 -9.78 13.99 17.94
C ARG A 143 -11.12 14.73 17.90
N GLU A 144 -12.13 14.13 17.30
CA GLU A 144 -13.47 14.70 17.25
C GLU A 144 -14.05 14.83 18.66
N PHE A 145 -13.98 13.77 19.48
CA PHE A 145 -14.39 13.82 20.89
C PHE A 145 -13.66 14.90 21.70
N HIS A 146 -12.33 14.96 21.59
CA HIS A 146 -11.55 15.97 22.33
C HIS A 146 -11.90 17.40 21.91
N ARG A 147 -12.14 17.62 20.61
CA ARG A 147 -12.58 18.92 20.08
C ARG A 147 -13.97 19.32 20.60
N LEU A 148 -14.85 18.35 20.89
CA LEU A 148 -16.16 18.59 21.48
C LEU A 148 -16.05 18.90 23.00
N GLU A 149 -15.11 18.27 23.71
CA GLU A 149 -14.83 18.57 25.13
C GLU A 149 -14.16 19.95 25.33
N GLU A 150 -13.31 20.37 24.39
CA GLU A 150 -12.63 21.67 24.44
C GLU A 150 -13.54 22.87 24.07
N GLN A 151 -14.77 22.64 23.57
CA GLN A 151 -15.73 23.73 23.44
C GLN A 151 -16.26 24.13 24.82
N PRO A 152 -15.96 25.35 25.32
CA PRO A 152 -16.54 25.80 26.57
C PRO A 152 -18.04 25.92 26.35
N VAL A 153 -18.85 25.18 27.13
CA VAL A 153 -20.31 25.27 27.10
C VAL A 153 -20.71 26.75 27.21
N PRO A 154 -21.22 27.38 26.14
CA PRO A 154 -21.64 28.76 26.20
C PRO A 154 -23.00 28.77 26.91
N GLY A 155 -23.02 29.10 28.20
CA GLY A 155 -24.28 29.34 28.89
C GLY A 155 -24.25 29.33 30.41
N PHE A 156 -23.27 28.72 31.06
CA PHE A 156 -23.28 28.66 32.53
C PHE A 156 -22.52 29.80 33.22
N SER A 157 -21.53 30.38 32.54
CA SER A 157 -20.74 31.51 33.09
C SER A 157 -21.41 32.88 32.94
N SER A 158 -22.34 33.04 31.98
CA SER A 158 -23.10 34.28 31.79
C SER A 158 -24.28 34.40 32.74
N LEU A 159 -24.94 33.28 33.08
CA LEU A 159 -26.11 33.28 33.97
C LEU A 159 -25.75 33.71 35.40
N GLY A 160 -24.61 33.24 35.93
CA GLY A 160 -24.12 33.63 37.25
C GLY A 160 -23.54 35.05 37.30
N ARG A 161 -23.26 35.67 36.15
CA ARG A 161 -22.79 37.06 36.05
C ARG A 161 -23.98 38.02 35.95
N GLU A 162 -25.00 37.67 35.17
CA GLU A 162 -26.27 38.42 35.14
C GLU A 162 -26.98 38.39 36.50
N GLU A 163 -27.06 37.25 37.20
CA GLU A 163 -27.66 37.21 38.54
C GLU A 163 -26.91 38.09 39.56
N ARG A 164 -25.57 38.15 39.48
CA ARG A 164 -24.78 39.03 40.35
C ARG A 164 -24.93 40.51 40.00
N GLU A 165 -24.99 40.85 38.70
CA GLU A 165 -25.18 42.22 38.24
C GLU A 165 -26.61 42.72 38.56
N VAL A 166 -27.63 41.86 38.44
CA VAL A 166 -29.02 42.15 38.83
C VAL A 166 -29.18 42.26 40.35
N SER A 167 -28.51 41.41 41.13
CA SER A 167 -28.54 41.49 42.60
C SER A 167 -27.85 42.76 43.13
N MET A 168 -26.79 43.24 42.47
CA MET A 168 -26.12 44.49 42.84
C MET A 168 -26.89 45.74 42.41
N ALA A 169 -27.73 45.66 41.38
CA ALA A 169 -28.56 46.78 40.92
C ALA A 169 -29.86 46.97 41.72
N GLY A 170 -30.35 45.93 42.40
CA GLY A 170 -31.63 45.95 43.13
C GLY A 170 -31.58 46.47 44.58
N GLY A 171 -30.40 46.79 45.12
CA GLY A 171 -30.22 47.07 46.55
C GLY A 171 -30.33 48.53 47.00
N GLY A 172 -30.78 49.45 46.13
CA GLY A 172 -30.60 50.88 46.37
C GLY A 172 -31.84 51.74 46.21
N TRP A 173 -32.92 51.50 46.95
CA TRP A 173 -33.89 52.55 47.35
C TRP A 173 -34.54 52.13 48.68
N GLY A 174 -34.01 52.70 49.77
CA GLY A 174 -34.73 52.90 51.03
C GLY A 174 -35.24 54.32 51.11
#